data_AF-A0A523R0L9-F1
#
_entry.id   AF-A0A523R0L9-F1
#
_cell.length_a   1.000
_cell.length_b   1.000
_cell.length_c   1.000
_cell.angle_alpha   90.00
_cell.angle_beta   90.00
_cell.angle_gamma   90.00
#
_symmetry.space_group_name_H-M   'P 1'
#
loop_
_entity.id
_entity.type
_entity.pdbx_description
1 polymer ?
#
loop_
_entity_poly.entity_id
_entity_poly.type
_entity_poly.pdbx_seq_one_letter_code
_entity_poly.pdbx_strand_id
1 'polypeptide(L)'
;MYHNWFEGYSWEELAKKWRIVRGRTELQRKKHFHPTTEKARKLLKEACRNLTICQECESTDTIQIHHRDRNPFNNSLENLDILCRLCHSRKHHLDFGVVGEFEGIPYTDEEGTR
;
A
#
# COMPACT_ATOMS: atom_id res chain seq x y z
N MET A 1 -14.16 -23.09 -36.62
CA MET A 1 -12.71 -23.19 -36.85
C MET A 1 -12.03 -22.58 -35.63
N TYR A 2 -11.37 -23.40 -34.80
CA TYR A 2 -10.62 -22.90 -33.65
C TYR A 2 -9.34 -22.25 -34.15
N HIS A 3 -9.19 -20.95 -33.95
CA HIS A 3 -7.95 -20.25 -34.28
C HIS A 3 -6.86 -20.66 -33.30
N ASN A 4 -5.79 -21.21 -33.86
CA ASN A 4 -4.64 -21.75 -33.16
C ASN A 4 -3.84 -20.59 -32.54
N TRP A 5 -4.05 -20.32 -31.26
CA TRP A 5 -3.55 -19.15 -30.52
C TRP A 5 -2.07 -19.31 -30.07
N PHE A 6 -1.27 -20.06 -30.82
CA PHE A 6 0.10 -20.45 -30.45
C PHE A 6 1.13 -20.30 -31.58
N GLU A 7 0.82 -19.54 -32.63
CA GLU A 7 1.83 -19.18 -33.63
C GLU A 7 2.68 -18.01 -33.11
N GLY A 8 3.86 -18.33 -32.57
CA GLY A 8 4.90 -17.32 -32.34
C GLY A 8 5.67 -17.37 -31.02
N TYR A 9 5.39 -18.34 -30.13
CA TYR A 9 6.19 -18.50 -28.91
C TYR A 9 6.87 -19.87 -28.89
N SER A 10 8.19 -19.89 -28.68
CA SER A 10 8.91 -21.14 -28.45
C SER A 10 8.51 -21.76 -27.11
N TRP A 11 8.58 -23.08 -26.97
CA TRP A 11 8.34 -23.78 -25.70
C TRP A 11 9.18 -23.23 -24.54
N GLU A 12 10.38 -22.72 -24.82
CA GLU A 12 11.27 -22.09 -23.84
C GLU A 12 10.76 -20.71 -23.38
N GLU A 13 10.08 -19.96 -24.25
CA GLU A 13 9.50 -18.65 -23.92
C GLU A 13 8.23 -18.78 -23.07
N LEU A 14 7.44 -19.82 -23.31
CA LEU A 14 6.28 -20.15 -22.49
C LEU A 14 6.70 -20.64 -21.10
N ALA A 15 7.75 -21.46 -20.99
CA ALA A 15 8.25 -21.97 -19.71
C ALA A 15 8.72 -20.87 -18.74
N LYS A 16 9.25 -19.75 -19.26
CA LYS A 16 9.69 -18.60 -18.45
C LYS A 16 8.54 -17.84 -17.76
N LYS A 17 7.30 -17.98 -18.25
CA LYS A 17 6.12 -17.27 -17.73
C LYS A 17 5.44 -17.98 -16.56
N TRP A 18 5.71 -19.27 -16.36
CA TRP A 18 5.02 -20.11 -15.37
C TRP A 18 6.01 -20.68 -14.36
N ARG A 19 5.72 -20.53 -13.06
CA ARG A 19 6.49 -21.14 -11.97
C ARG A 19 5.66 -22.25 -11.32
N ILE A 20 6.26 -23.40 -11.04
CA ILE A 20 5.61 -24.44 -10.24
C ILE A 20 5.77 -24.07 -8.76
N VAL A 21 4.66 -23.81 -8.07
CA VAL A 21 4.62 -23.58 -6.63
C VAL A 21 3.70 -24.63 -6.02
N ARG A 22 4.23 -25.47 -5.13
CA ARG A 22 3.46 -26.53 -4.44
C ARG A 22 2.65 -27.42 -5.40
N GLY A 23 3.26 -27.83 -6.51
CA GLY A 23 2.65 -28.76 -7.48
C GLY A 23 1.58 -28.15 -8.40
N ARG A 24 1.40 -26.82 -8.43
CA ARG A 24 0.55 -26.14 -9.43
C ARG A 24 1.38 -25.17 -10.27
N THR A 25 1.08 -25.11 -11.57
CA THR A 25 1.61 -24.10 -12.49
C THR A 25 0.93 -22.76 -12.22
N GLU A 26 1.67 -21.81 -11.66
CA GLU A 26 1.19 -20.46 -11.40
C GLU A 26 1.84 -19.49 -12.38
N LEU A 27 1.05 -18.61 -13.00
CA LEU A 27 1.58 -17.51 -13.81
C LEU A 27 2.44 -16.65 -12.89
N GLN A 28 3.67 -16.33 -13.29
CA GLN A 28 4.47 -15.37 -12.55
C GLN A 28 3.74 -14.01 -12.61
N ARG A 29 2.96 -13.70 -11.56
CA ARG A 29 2.47 -12.33 -11.35
C ARG A 29 3.72 -11.46 -11.21
N LYS A 30 3.96 -10.61 -12.21
CA LYS A 30 4.96 -9.54 -12.08
C LYS A 30 4.61 -8.81 -10.79
N LYS A 31 5.46 -8.88 -9.77
CA LYS A 31 5.33 -7.96 -8.63
C LYS A 31 5.31 -6.57 -9.24
N HIS A 32 4.22 -5.84 -9.07
CA HIS A 32 4.20 -4.43 -9.46
C HIS A 32 5.37 -3.77 -8.74
N PHE A 33 6.40 -3.42 -9.50
CA PHE A 33 7.56 -2.71 -8.99
C PHE A 33 7.07 -1.32 -8.66
N HIS A 34 6.74 -1.12 -7.40
CA HIS A 34 6.50 0.20 -6.86
C HIS A 34 7.88 0.83 -6.62
N PRO A 35 8.17 2.03 -7.14
CA PRO A 35 9.42 2.72 -6.88
C PRO A 35 9.61 2.81 -5.37
N THR A 36 10.80 2.44 -4.91
CA THR A 36 11.03 2.18 -3.49
C THR A 36 10.91 3.47 -2.68
N THR A 37 10.34 3.32 -1.48
CA THR A 37 10.32 4.33 -0.41
C THR A 37 11.72 4.77 0.04
N GLU A 38 12.78 4.15 -0.48
CA GLU A 38 14.17 4.47 -0.18
C GLU A 38 14.57 5.87 -0.64
N LYS A 39 14.18 6.27 -1.87
CA LYS A 39 14.46 7.62 -2.37
C LYS A 39 13.73 8.67 -1.52
N ALA A 40 12.46 8.44 -1.22
CA ALA A 40 11.67 9.28 -0.33
C ALA A 40 12.30 9.38 1.07
N ARG A 41 12.75 8.24 1.64
CA ARG A 41 13.42 8.19 2.94
C ARG A 41 14.72 9.00 2.95
N LYS A 42 15.53 8.89 1.90
CA LYS A 42 16.77 9.66 1.75
C LYS A 42 16.48 11.16 1.74
N LEU A 43 15.53 11.60 0.92
CA LEU A 43 15.13 13.01 0.81
C LEU A 43 14.63 13.57 2.15
N LEU A 44 13.77 12.83 2.85
CA LEU A 44 13.26 13.24 4.16
C LEU A 44 14.39 13.36 5.19
N LYS A 45 15.37 12.45 5.14
CA LYS A 45 16.54 12.49 6.03
C LYS A 45 17.44 13.70 5.74
N GLU A 46 17.70 13.99 4.46
CA GLU A 46 18.46 15.17 4.02
C GLU A 46 17.75 16.48 4.38
N ALA A 47 16.42 16.49 4.37
CA ALA A 47 15.60 17.59 4.84
C ALA A 47 15.46 17.66 6.38
N CYS A 48 16.27 16.90 7.13
CA CYS A 48 16.25 16.83 8.60
C CYS A 48 14.87 16.51 9.21
N ARG A 49 14.02 15.76 8.50
CA ARG A 49 12.72 15.33 9.04
C ARG A 49 12.89 14.18 10.04
N ASN A 50 12.08 14.18 11.09
CA ASN A 50 12.09 13.12 12.08
C ASN A 50 11.34 11.88 11.56
N LEU A 51 12.10 10.83 11.21
CA LEU A 51 11.60 9.57 10.66
C LEU A 51 11.20 8.52 11.72
N THR A 52 11.20 8.87 13.01
CA THR A 52 10.88 7.95 14.11
C THR A 52 9.56 8.27 14.80
N ILE A 53 8.90 9.38 14.43
CA ILE A 53 7.66 9.83 15.07
C ILE A 53 6.59 10.14 14.02
N CYS A 54 5.36 9.71 14.28
CA CYS A 54 4.21 10.03 13.46
C CYS A 54 3.89 11.52 13.55
N GLN A 55 3.72 12.17 12.40
CA GLN A 55 3.37 13.59 12.34
C GLN A 55 1.90 13.88 12.72
N GLU A 56 1.04 12.86 12.80
CA GLU A 56 -0.37 13.04 13.15
C GLU A 56 -0.70 12.74 14.61
N CYS A 57 -0.09 11.71 15.18
CA CYS A 57 -0.46 11.20 16.52
C CYS A 57 0.74 11.00 17.44
N GLU A 58 1.94 11.41 17.01
CA GLU A 58 3.19 11.30 17.78
C GLU A 58 3.61 9.87 18.17
N SER A 59 2.87 8.86 17.71
CA SER A 59 3.26 7.46 17.90
C SER A 59 4.61 7.19 17.23
N THR A 60 5.44 6.41 17.91
CA THR A 60 6.72 5.90 17.41
C THR A 60 6.60 4.47 16.87
N ASP A 61 5.40 3.89 16.91
CA ASP A 61 5.15 2.54 16.45
C ASP A 61 5.04 2.48 14.91
N THR A 62 5.85 1.61 14.32
CA THR A 62 5.82 1.22 12.90
C THR A 62 5.63 2.40 11.94
N ILE A 63 6.67 3.22 11.82
CA ILE A 63 6.69 4.43 10.98
C ILE A 63 6.84 4.09 9.49
N GLN A 64 5.99 4.69 8.67
CA GLN A 64 5.90 4.53 7.22
C GLN A 64 5.91 5.90 6.54
N ILE A 65 6.32 5.92 5.27
CA ILE A 65 6.25 7.10 4.43
C ILE A 65 4.96 7.03 3.62
N HIS A 66 4.17 8.08 3.68
CA HIS A 66 2.92 8.24 2.95
C HIS A 66 3.11 9.23 1.81
N HIS A 67 2.63 8.88 0.62
CA HIS A 67 2.50 9.81 -0.50
C HIS A 67 1.08 10.36 -0.52
N ARG A 68 0.91 11.66 -0.27
CA ARG A 68 -0.41 12.32 -0.20
C ARG A 68 -1.20 12.17 -1.50
N ASP A 69 -0.53 12.29 -2.64
CA ASP A 69 -1.13 12.17 -3.97
C ASP A 69 -1.30 10.71 -4.45
N ARG A 70 -0.90 9.72 -3.64
CA ARG A 70 -0.91 8.29 -3.98
C ARG A 70 -0.06 7.93 -5.21
N ASN A 71 0.74 8.88 -5.72
CA ASN A 71 1.67 8.67 -6.80
C ASN A 71 3.06 8.42 -6.21
N PRO A 72 3.55 7.18 -6.23
CA PRO A 72 4.80 6.85 -5.57
C PRO A 72 6.05 7.36 -6.29
N PHE A 73 5.89 7.90 -7.49
CA PHE A 73 6.97 8.54 -8.23
C PHE A 73 7.14 10.02 -7.84
N ASN A 74 6.13 10.65 -7.22
CA ASN A 74 6.20 12.03 -6.76
C ASN A 74 6.86 12.15 -5.38
N ASN A 75 8.15 12.49 -5.36
CA ASN A 75 8.95 12.58 -4.13
C ASN A 75 9.18 14.02 -3.67
N SER A 76 8.31 14.97 -4.04
CA SER A 76 8.35 16.32 -3.45
C SER A 76 8.15 16.21 -1.94
N LEU A 77 8.92 16.96 -1.15
CA LEU A 77 8.88 16.88 0.32
C LEU A 77 7.49 17.21 0.87
N GLU A 78 6.75 18.07 0.18
CA GLU A 78 5.39 18.49 0.48
C GLU A 78 4.36 17.38 0.22
N ASN A 79 4.71 16.41 -0.63
CA ASN A 79 3.88 15.23 -0.93
C ASN A 79 4.14 14.06 0.02
N LEU A 80 5.14 14.15 0.89
CA LEU A 80 5.57 13.05 1.76
C LEU A 80 5.20 13.33 3.22
N ASP A 81 4.43 12.41 3.83
CA ASP A 81 4.19 12.40 5.27
C ASP A 81 4.87 11.21 5.96
N ILE A 82 5.19 11.40 7.24
CA ILE A 82 5.77 10.40 8.12
C ILE A 82 4.68 9.98 9.10
N LEU A 83 4.11 8.80 8.89
CA LEU A 83 2.93 8.34 9.61
C LEU A 83 3.17 6.97 10.25
N CYS A 84 2.55 6.69 11.39
CA CYS A 84 2.45 5.32 11.90
C CYS A 84 1.55 4.48 10.99
N ARG A 85 1.64 3.14 11.08
CA ARG A 85 0.81 2.20 10.31
C ARG A 85 -0.69 2.52 10.37
N LEU A 86 -1.21 2.90 11.54
CA LEU A 86 -2.63 3.18 11.74
C LEU A 86 -3.06 4.47 11.03
N CYS A 87 -2.31 5.57 11.21
CA CYS A 87 -2.56 6.82 10.49
C CYS A 87 -2.39 6.65 8.97
N HIS A 88 -1.37 5.92 8.55
CA HIS A 88 -1.12 5.62 7.14
C HIS A 88 -2.30 4.86 6.51
N SER A 89 -2.79 3.81 7.16
CA SER A 89 -3.98 3.06 6.71
C SER A 89 -5.21 3.96 6.70
N ARG A 90 -5.45 4.74 7.76
CA ARG A 90 -6.57 5.67 7.85
C ARG A 90 -6.58 6.66 6.69
N LYS A 91 -5.45 7.22 6.26
CA LYS A 91 -5.38 8.11 5.08
C LYS A 91 -5.80 7.42 3.80
N HIS A 92 -5.33 6.19 3.57
CA HIS A 92 -5.78 5.41 2.41
C HIS A 92 -7.28 5.10 2.44
N HIS A 93 -7.86 4.91 3.64
CA HIS A 93 -9.28 4.60 3.82
C HIS A 93 -10.21 5.83 3.84
N LEU A 94 -9.77 7.00 4.35
CA LEU A 94 -10.58 8.22 4.45
C LEU A 94 -10.77 8.93 3.10
N ASP A 95 -9.87 8.73 2.16
CA ASP A 95 -10.01 9.22 0.78
C ASP A 95 -11.07 8.45 -0.04
N PHE A 96 -11.62 7.35 0.48
CA PHE A 96 -12.87 6.81 -0.06
C PHE A 96 -13.98 7.69 0.47
N GLY A 97 -14.33 8.74 -0.29
CA GLY A 97 -15.34 9.71 0.04
C GLY A 97 -16.58 9.08 0.67
N VAL A 98 -16.68 9.17 1.99
CA VAL A 98 -17.93 8.97 2.71
C VAL A 98 -18.70 10.29 2.57
N VAL A 99 -19.36 10.45 1.42
CA VAL A 99 -20.63 11.17 1.38
C VAL A 99 -21.67 10.22 1.94
N GLY A 100 -21.72 10.13 3.25
CA GLY A 100 -22.59 9.20 3.97
C GLY A 100 -22.56 9.54 5.43
N GLU A 101 -23.47 10.42 5.82
CA GLU A 101 -23.91 10.73 7.18
C GLU A 101 -24.07 9.40 7.95
N PHE A 102 -23.08 9.02 8.73
CA PHE A 102 -23.19 7.87 9.62
C PHE A 102 -23.84 8.39 10.90
N GLU A 103 -25.18 8.37 10.93
CA GLU A 103 -25.91 8.52 12.18
C GLU A 103 -25.37 7.48 13.16
N GLY A 104 -24.86 7.99 14.28
CA GLY A 104 -24.18 7.20 15.28
C GLY A 104 -25.02 6.00 15.71
N ILE A 105 -24.44 4.82 15.62
CA ILE A 105 -24.93 3.67 16.37
C ILE A 105 -24.54 3.94 17.83
N PRO A 106 -25.49 4.16 18.77
CA PRO A 106 -25.15 4.33 20.16
C PRO A 106 -24.54 3.02 20.68
N TYR A 107 -23.32 3.11 21.18
CA TYR A 107 -22.71 2.07 22.01
C TYR A 107 -23.45 2.09 23.34
N THR A 108 -24.24 1.05 23.63
CA THR A 108 -24.81 0.85 24.98
C THR A 108 -23.83 -0.02 25.77
N ASP A 109 -22.98 0.63 26.55
CA ASP A 109 -22.27 0.04 27.67
C ASP A 109 -23.18 0.04 28.90
N GLU A 110 -23.96 -1.04 29.06
CA GLU A 110 -24.60 -1.34 30.34
C GLU A 110 -24.09 -2.69 30.86
N GLU A 111 -22.90 -2.65 31.48
CA GLU A 111 -22.67 -3.50 32.66
C GLU A 111 -23.60 -3.01 33.79
N GLY A 112 -24.38 -3.88 34.42
CA GLY A 112 -25.26 -3.41 35.49
C GLY A 112 -26.15 -4.41 36.21
N THR A 113 -25.55 -5.45 36.80
CA THR A 113 -25.93 -6.03 38.11
C THR A 113 -27.39 -6.49 38.40
N ARG A 114 -27.49 -7.80 38.61
CA ARG A 114 -28.38 -8.57 39.52
C ARG A 114 -29.81 -8.88 39.08
#